data_AF-A0A7X1KI05-F1
#
_entry.id   AF-A0A7X1KI05-F1
#
_cell.length_a   1.000
_cell.length_b   1.000
_cell.length_c   1.000
_cell.angle_alpha   90.00
_cell.angle_beta   90.00
_cell.angle_gamma   90.00
#
_symmetry.space_group_name_H-M   'P 1'
#
loop_
_entity.id
_entity.type
_entity.pdbx_description
1 polymer ?
#
loop_
_entity_poly.entity_id
_entity_poly.type
_entity_poly.pdbx_seq_one_letter_code
_entity_poly.pdbx_strand_id
1 'polypeptide(L)'
;MQIDLLNTPLLGHWKVRPGVMQCEQQFGIRLIYVEHPSDELPQHRLAAVQQQVQAAWDDIPQALAFAEQLCDPNIRQLWQRYQQKQLLSPPLAVYSIHFEIDNPHPSYCISEDPDFDWDKTLTVEDEFGQDYKLELTELQPQKDFWLSVRRLGAGQFQNDI
;
A
#
# COMPACT_ATOMS: atom_id res chain seq x y z
N MET A 1 13.22 2.54 5.96
CA MET A 1 13.33 4.00 5.75
C MET A 1 12.80 4.66 7.01
N GLN A 2 13.51 5.64 7.57
CA GLN A 2 12.99 6.38 8.71
C GLN A 2 12.02 7.46 8.21
N ILE A 3 10.81 7.48 8.78
CA ILE A 3 9.76 8.43 8.44
C ILE A 3 9.73 9.53 9.49
N ASP A 4 9.89 10.78 9.07
CA ASP A 4 9.91 11.95 9.94
C ASP A 4 8.93 12.99 9.41
N LEU A 5 7.71 13.00 9.96
CA LEU A 5 6.63 13.89 9.56
C LEU A 5 6.87 15.34 10.01
N LEU A 6 7.68 15.55 11.04
CA LEU A 6 7.90 16.89 11.59
C LEU A 6 8.95 17.67 10.80
N ASN A 7 9.95 16.97 10.23
CA ASN A 7 11.02 17.60 9.48
C ASN A 7 10.87 17.46 7.96
N THR A 8 10.01 16.57 7.47
CA THR A 8 9.73 16.46 6.03
C THR A 8 8.81 17.61 5.59
N PRO A 9 9.13 18.33 4.50
CA PRO A 9 8.26 19.40 4.01
C PRO A 9 6.90 18.85 3.59
N LEU A 10 5.84 19.63 3.84
CA LEU A 10 4.52 19.35 3.28
C LEU A 10 4.57 19.53 1.77
N LEU A 11 4.14 18.52 1.04
CA LEU A 11 3.89 18.60 -0.40
C LEU A 11 2.58 19.35 -0.68
N GLY A 12 1.59 19.15 0.18
CA GLY A 12 0.33 19.88 0.14
C GLY A 12 -0.38 19.96 1.49
N HIS A 13 -1.25 20.95 1.59
CA HIS A 13 -2.12 21.18 2.74
C HIS A 13 -3.45 21.75 2.27
N TRP A 14 -4.54 20.99 2.40
CA TRP A 14 -5.84 21.40 1.89
C TRP A 14 -6.99 20.91 2.76
N LYS A 15 -8.17 21.49 2.52
CA LYS A 15 -9.40 21.11 3.21
C LYS A 15 -10.02 19.87 2.54
N VAL A 16 -10.27 18.83 3.32
CA VAL A 16 -10.92 17.59 2.83
C VAL A 16 -12.43 17.65 3.06
N ARG A 17 -12.84 18.08 4.26
CA ARG A 17 -14.24 18.26 4.65
C ARG A 17 -14.40 19.45 5.60
N PRO A 18 -15.62 19.97 5.85
CA PRO A 18 -15.82 21.02 6.85
C PRO A 18 -15.17 20.64 8.19
N GLY A 19 -14.33 21.54 8.73
CA GLY A 19 -13.62 21.32 9.99
C GLY A 19 -12.34 20.47 9.90
N VAL A 20 -11.99 19.91 8.75
CA VAL A 20 -10.85 18.99 8.62
C VAL A 20 -9.93 19.39 7.47
N MET A 21 -8.65 19.50 7.80
CA MET A 21 -7.54 19.74 6.87
C MET A 21 -6.68 18.49 6.75
N GLN A 22 -6.01 18.31 5.63
CA GLN A 22 -5.10 17.20 5.37
C GLN A 22 -3.73 17.71 4.98
N CYS A 23 -2.72 17.13 5.60
CA CYS A 23 -1.32 17.25 5.22
C CYS A 23 -0.95 16.11 4.28
N GLU A 24 -0.16 16.41 3.25
CA GLU A 24 0.43 15.44 2.34
C GLU A 24 1.95 15.54 2.42
N GLN A 25 2.62 14.41 2.59
CA GLN A 25 4.08 14.30 2.58
C GLN A 25 4.50 13.09 1.74
N GLN A 26 5.64 13.18 1.05
CA GLN A 26 6.14 12.13 0.18
C GLN A 26 7.40 11.48 0.74
N PHE A 27 7.43 10.15 0.71
CA PHE A 27 8.56 9.32 1.12
C PHE A 27 8.85 8.28 0.03
N GLY A 28 9.87 8.54 -0.79
CA GLY A 28 10.13 7.76 -2.00
C GLY A 28 8.95 7.85 -2.98
N ILE A 29 8.38 6.72 -3.37
CA ILE A 29 7.20 6.66 -4.25
C ILE A 29 5.86 6.77 -3.49
N ARG A 30 5.89 6.89 -2.16
CA ARG A 30 4.69 6.76 -1.33
C ARG A 30 4.30 8.07 -0.69
N LEU A 31 3.00 8.31 -0.59
CA LEU A 31 2.43 9.46 0.10
C LEU A 31 1.96 9.08 1.50
N ILE A 32 2.04 10.02 2.42
CA ILE A 32 1.46 9.90 3.75
C ILE A 32 0.52 11.08 3.93
N TYR A 33 -0.73 10.76 4.22
CA TYR A 33 -1.80 11.72 4.46
C TYR A 33 -2.16 11.74 5.92
N VAL A 34 -2.20 12.93 6.51
CA VAL A 34 -2.58 13.10 7.92
C VAL A 34 -3.66 14.17 8.03
N GLU A 35 -4.85 13.77 8.48
CA GLU A 35 -5.95 14.69 8.74
C GLU A 35 -5.85 15.30 10.14
N HIS A 36 -6.14 16.60 10.25
CA HIS A 36 -6.20 17.33 11.52
C HIS A 36 -7.36 18.35 11.55
N PRO A 37 -7.81 18.79 12.74
CA PRO A 37 -8.82 19.85 12.86
C PRO A 37 -8.36 21.14 12.20
N SER A 38 -9.26 21.83 11.51
CA SER A 38 -8.94 23.08 10.82
C SER A 38 -8.60 24.25 11.75
N ASP A 39 -8.99 24.16 13.02
CA ASP A 39 -8.70 25.12 14.08
C ASP A 39 -7.42 24.78 14.86
N GLU A 40 -6.71 23.72 14.49
CA GLU A 40 -5.44 23.31 15.09
C GLU A 40 -4.26 23.44 14.11
N LEU A 41 -3.07 23.65 14.68
CA LEU A 41 -1.83 23.61 13.92
C LEU A 41 -1.52 22.17 13.48
N PRO A 42 -1.15 21.93 12.20
CA PRO A 42 -0.86 20.58 11.70
C PRO A 42 0.17 19.82 12.54
N GLN A 43 1.17 20.54 13.07
CA GLN A 43 2.28 19.98 13.84
C GLN A 43 1.81 19.19 15.06
N HIS A 44 0.70 19.56 15.69
CA HIS A 44 0.15 18.82 16.83
C HIS A 44 -0.24 17.40 16.41
N ARG A 45 -0.98 17.27 15.31
CA ARG A 45 -1.40 15.97 14.80
C ARG A 45 -0.24 15.17 14.24
N LEU A 46 0.65 15.81 13.46
CA LEU A 46 1.84 15.16 12.90
C LEU A 46 2.71 14.57 14.02
N ALA A 47 2.93 15.31 15.11
CA ALA A 47 3.66 14.82 16.28
C ALA A 47 2.93 13.63 16.95
N ALA A 48 1.61 13.71 17.09
CA ALA A 48 0.81 12.64 17.71
C ALA A 48 0.87 11.32 16.93
N VAL A 49 0.91 11.36 15.60
CA VAL A 49 0.94 10.14 14.76
C VAL A 49 2.36 9.68 14.40
N GLN A 50 3.40 10.45 14.75
CA GLN A 50 4.81 10.18 14.40
C GLN A 50 5.32 8.79 14.82
N GLN A 51 4.85 8.24 15.95
CA GLN A 51 5.24 6.87 16.32
C GLN A 51 4.48 5.81 15.51
N GLN A 52 3.21 6.08 15.22
CA GLN A 52 2.36 5.14 14.48
C GLN A 52 2.74 5.06 13.01
N VAL A 53 3.21 6.17 12.42
CA VAL A 53 3.58 6.20 11.01
C VAL A 53 4.76 5.29 10.70
N GLN A 54 5.77 5.22 11.58
CA GLN A 54 6.88 4.31 11.37
C GLN A 54 6.42 2.85 11.47
N ALA A 55 5.55 2.54 12.44
CA ALA A 55 5.00 1.19 12.59
C ALA A 55 4.13 0.78 11.39
N ALA A 56 3.31 1.69 10.85
CA ALA A 56 2.54 1.45 9.64
C ALA A 56 3.47 1.28 8.41
N TRP A 57 4.53 2.08 8.32
CA TRP A 57 5.52 1.96 7.26
C TRP A 57 6.25 0.60 7.29
N ASP A 58 6.64 0.14 8.47
CA ASP A 58 7.36 -1.13 8.64
C ASP A 58 6.46 -2.34 8.37
N ASP A 59 5.15 -2.19 8.52
CA ASP A 59 4.14 -3.23 8.25
C ASP A 59 3.75 -3.35 6.77
N ILE A 60 4.26 -2.49 5.87
CA ILE A 60 3.96 -2.52 4.42
C ILE A 60 4.07 -3.93 3.79
N PRO A 61 5.15 -4.72 4.01
CA PRO A 61 5.24 -6.06 3.42
C PRO A 61 4.10 -6.99 3.85
N GLN A 62 3.63 -6.83 5.09
CA GLN A 62 2.56 -7.65 5.66
C GLN A 62 1.18 -7.15 5.18
N ALA A 63 1.02 -5.83 5.00
CA ALA A 63 -0.16 -5.25 4.41
C ALA A 63 -0.36 -5.72 2.96
N LEU A 64 0.72 -5.79 2.17
CA LEU A 64 0.66 -6.32 0.80
C LEU A 64 0.35 -7.83 0.78
N ALA A 65 0.95 -8.61 1.67
CA ALA A 65 0.64 -10.04 1.80
C ALA A 65 -0.81 -10.29 2.25
N PHE A 66 -1.40 -9.40 3.04
CA PHE A 66 -2.82 -9.46 3.37
C PHE A 66 -3.70 -9.05 2.18
N ALA A 67 -3.33 -7.97 1.45
CA ALA A 67 -4.05 -7.51 0.28
C ALA A 67 -4.14 -8.58 -0.81
N GLU A 68 -3.10 -9.38 -0.99
CA GLU A 68 -3.10 -10.55 -1.88
C GLU A 68 -4.29 -11.48 -1.63
N GLN A 69 -4.60 -11.77 -0.37
CA GLN A 69 -5.68 -12.70 0.00
C GLN A 69 -7.05 -12.18 -0.45
N LEU A 70 -7.18 -10.86 -0.62
CA LEU A 70 -8.39 -10.20 -1.09
C LEU A 70 -8.49 -10.16 -2.61
N CYS A 71 -7.38 -10.35 -3.33
CA CYS A 71 -7.34 -10.27 -4.79
C CYS A 71 -7.99 -11.49 -5.46
N ASP A 72 -8.25 -11.39 -6.76
CA ASP A 72 -8.65 -12.53 -7.56
C ASP A 72 -7.50 -13.58 -7.70
N PRO A 73 -7.81 -14.81 -8.16
CA PRO A 73 -6.82 -15.87 -8.26
C PRO A 73 -5.58 -15.56 -9.10
N ASN A 74 -5.67 -14.67 -10.10
CA ASN A 74 -4.53 -14.36 -10.98
C ASN A 74 -3.44 -13.61 -10.21
N ILE A 75 -3.84 -12.56 -9.48
CA ILE A 75 -2.91 -11.78 -8.65
C ILE A 75 -2.32 -12.61 -7.52
N ARG A 76 -3.12 -13.51 -6.92
CA ARG A 76 -2.60 -14.48 -5.94
C ARG A 76 -1.53 -15.38 -6.53
N GLN A 77 -1.75 -15.86 -7.75
CA GLN A 77 -0.78 -16.67 -8.48
C GLN A 77 0.54 -15.92 -8.70
N LEU A 78 0.49 -14.64 -9.07
CA LEU A 78 1.68 -13.80 -9.23
C LEU A 78 2.42 -13.61 -7.91
N TRP A 79 1.68 -13.33 -6.84
CA TRP A 79 2.28 -13.12 -5.52
C TRP A 79 2.99 -14.36 -4.99
N GLN A 80 2.40 -15.54 -5.16
CA GLN A 80 3.05 -16.82 -4.81
C GLN A 80 4.37 -17.01 -5.55
N ARG A 81 4.42 -16.68 -6.84
CA ARG A 81 5.65 -16.74 -7.65
C ARG A 81 6.69 -15.72 -7.20
N TYR A 82 6.27 -14.53 -6.79
CA TYR A 82 7.14 -13.55 -6.15
C TYR A 82 7.73 -14.08 -4.84
N GLN A 83 6.91 -14.67 -3.97
CA GLN A 83 7.38 -15.31 -2.73
C GLN A 83 8.37 -16.46 -2.98
N GLN A 84 8.17 -17.21 -4.06
CA GLN A 84 9.08 -18.27 -4.53
C GLN A 84 10.33 -17.74 -5.25
N LYS A 85 10.52 -16.41 -5.33
CA LYS A 85 11.65 -15.72 -5.97
C LYS A 85 11.76 -15.97 -7.48
N GLN A 86 10.66 -16.33 -8.13
CA GLN A 86 10.58 -16.46 -9.59
C GLN A 86 10.37 -15.08 -10.26
N LEU A 87 9.84 -14.13 -9.50
CA LEU A 87 9.70 -12.72 -9.85
C LEU A 87 10.65 -11.87 -9.00
N LEU A 88 11.15 -10.78 -9.58
CA LEU A 88 12.11 -9.88 -8.92
C LEU A 88 11.41 -8.76 -8.14
N SER A 89 10.27 -8.29 -8.64
CA SER A 89 9.44 -7.26 -8.03
C SER A 89 8.08 -7.83 -7.58
N PRO A 90 7.47 -7.26 -6.53
CA PRO A 90 6.10 -7.59 -6.16
C PRO A 90 5.13 -7.04 -7.23
N PRO A 91 4.00 -7.72 -7.49
CA PRO A 91 2.98 -7.22 -8.44
C PRO A 91 2.16 -6.05 -7.88
N LEU A 92 2.18 -5.84 -6.56
CA LEU A 92 1.40 -4.82 -5.86
C LEU A 92 2.32 -3.89 -5.07
N ALA A 93 1.95 -2.60 -5.01
CA ALA A 93 2.62 -1.57 -4.24
C ALA A 93 1.63 -0.77 -3.38
N VAL A 94 2.06 -0.39 -2.17
CA VAL A 94 1.38 0.65 -1.38
C VAL A 94 1.74 2.02 -1.96
N TYR A 95 0.74 2.78 -2.38
CA TYR A 95 0.90 4.14 -2.90
C TYR A 95 0.77 5.20 -1.80
N SER A 96 -0.10 4.96 -0.83
CA SER A 96 -0.29 5.91 0.26
C SER A 96 -0.74 5.28 1.57
N ILE A 97 -0.40 5.94 2.67
CA ILE A 97 -0.88 5.61 4.01
C ILE A 97 -1.70 6.80 4.54
N HIS A 98 -2.91 6.55 5.00
CA HIS A 98 -3.85 7.57 5.46
C HIS A 98 -4.04 7.49 6.98
N PHE A 99 -3.92 8.64 7.65
CA PHE A 99 -4.19 8.83 9.07
C PHE A 99 -5.35 9.80 9.21
N GLU A 100 -6.56 9.26 9.15
CA GLU A 100 -7.79 10.04 9.29
C GLU A 100 -7.95 10.56 10.72
N ILE A 101 -8.68 11.65 10.88
CA ILE A 101 -8.88 12.29 12.19
C ILE A 101 -9.80 11.45 13.09
N ASP A 102 -10.82 10.84 12.51
CA ASP A 102 -11.88 10.09 13.20
C ASP A 102 -11.57 8.59 13.33
N ASN A 103 -10.45 8.14 12.77
CA ASN A 103 -10.05 6.74 12.73
C ASN A 103 -8.72 6.54 13.48
N PRO A 104 -8.68 5.72 14.54
CA PRO A 104 -7.43 5.43 15.25
C PRO A 104 -6.49 4.49 14.46
N HIS A 105 -6.96 3.91 13.37
CA HIS A 105 -6.24 2.92 12.59
C HIS A 105 -5.88 3.48 11.21
N PRO A 106 -4.60 3.51 10.83
CA PRO A 106 -4.23 3.97 9.50
C PRO A 106 -4.66 2.96 8.43
N SER A 107 -4.91 3.46 7.22
CA SER A 107 -5.25 2.64 6.06
C SER A 107 -4.19 2.77 4.96
N TYR A 108 -4.00 1.70 4.20
CA TYR A 108 -3.11 1.62 3.04
C TYR A 108 -3.96 1.65 1.77
N CYS A 109 -3.55 2.46 0.80
CA CYS A 109 -4.06 2.39 -0.56
C CYS A 109 -3.05 1.62 -1.41
N ILE A 110 -3.50 0.52 -2.02
CA ILE A 110 -2.68 -0.46 -2.71
C ILE A 110 -3.19 -0.62 -4.14
N SER A 111 -2.27 -0.69 -5.10
CA SER A 111 -2.57 -0.99 -6.50
C SER A 111 -1.39 -1.70 -7.15
N GLU A 112 -1.45 -1.90 -8.46
CA GLU A 112 -0.36 -2.46 -9.27
C GLU A 112 0.94 -1.70 -9.06
N ASP A 113 2.05 -2.41 -8.93
CA ASP A 113 3.38 -1.81 -8.95
C ASP A 113 3.71 -1.37 -10.40
N PRO A 114 3.98 -0.07 -10.65
CA PRO A 114 4.21 0.43 -12.01
C PRO A 114 5.53 -0.07 -12.59
N ASP A 115 6.45 -0.56 -11.74
CA ASP A 115 7.72 -1.14 -12.15
C ASP A 115 7.62 -2.68 -12.34
N PHE A 116 6.42 -3.26 -12.23
CA PHE A 116 6.21 -4.68 -12.49
C PHE A 116 6.23 -4.96 -14.00
N ASP A 117 7.13 -5.87 -14.41
CA ASP A 117 7.33 -6.25 -15.81
C ASP A 117 6.25 -7.24 -16.27
N TRP A 118 5.13 -6.69 -16.74
CA TRP A 118 4.00 -7.46 -17.27
C TRP A 118 4.32 -8.20 -18.57
N ASP A 119 5.29 -7.72 -19.36
CA ASP A 119 5.68 -8.33 -20.64
C ASP A 119 6.56 -9.58 -20.46
N LYS A 120 6.92 -9.91 -19.22
CA LYS A 120 7.71 -11.09 -18.90
C LYS A 120 6.95 -12.38 -19.20
N THR A 121 7.67 -13.38 -19.68
CA THR A 121 7.21 -14.77 -19.76
C THR A 121 7.95 -15.64 -18.76
N LEU A 122 7.23 -16.47 -18.02
CA LEU A 122 7.81 -17.48 -17.13
C LEU A 122 7.63 -18.88 -17.72
N THR A 123 8.63 -19.74 -17.52
CA THR A 123 8.44 -21.18 -17.69
C THR A 123 7.93 -21.73 -16.37
N VAL A 124 6.77 -22.39 -16.40
CA VAL A 124 6.09 -22.94 -15.23
C VAL A 124 5.81 -24.42 -15.47
N GLU A 125 6.04 -25.24 -14.45
CA GLU A 125 5.68 -26.66 -14.47
C GLU A 125 4.21 -26.82 -14.03
N ASP A 126 3.43 -27.60 -14.77
CA ASP A 126 2.05 -27.94 -14.41
C ASP A 126 1.96 -29.12 -13.42
N GLU A 127 0.75 -29.53 -13.07
CA GLU A 127 0.50 -30.65 -12.14
C GLU A 127 0.97 -32.02 -12.66
N PHE A 128 1.28 -32.13 -13.96
CA PHE A 128 1.78 -33.34 -14.61
C PHE A 128 3.29 -33.29 -14.86
N GLY A 129 3.99 -32.26 -14.39
CA GLY A 129 5.43 -32.09 -14.61
C GLY A 129 5.76 -31.57 -16.00
N GLN A 130 4.81 -30.96 -16.72
CA GLN A 130 5.03 -30.39 -18.05
C GLN A 130 5.30 -28.89 -17.96
N ASP A 131 6.37 -28.45 -18.61
CA ASP A 131 6.70 -27.04 -18.75
C ASP A 131 5.77 -26.36 -19.76
N TYR A 132 5.14 -25.26 -19.34
CA TYR A 132 4.45 -24.33 -20.22
C TYR A 132 4.94 -22.89 -20.00
N LYS A 133 4.66 -22.03 -20.99
CA LYS A 133 4.96 -20.61 -20.92
C LYS A 133 3.75 -19.88 -20.37
N LEU A 134 3.97 -19.10 -19.31
CA LEU A 134 2.98 -18.20 -18.73
C LEU A 134 3.36 -16.76 -19.07
N GLU A 135 2.50 -16.09 -19.82
CA GLU A 135 2.62 -14.65 -20.11
C GLU A 135 1.97 -13.87 -18.96
N LEU A 136 2.74 -12.98 -18.30
CA LEU A 136 2.22 -12.28 -17.11
C LEU A 136 1.12 -11.28 -17.47
N THR A 137 1.08 -10.79 -18.71
CA THR A 137 0.01 -9.93 -19.25
C THR A 137 -1.38 -10.54 -19.11
N GLU A 138 -1.50 -11.87 -19.18
CA GLU A 138 -2.78 -12.58 -19.01
C GLU A 138 -3.30 -12.55 -17.57
N LEU A 139 -2.41 -12.24 -16.61
CA LEU A 139 -2.69 -12.18 -15.18
C LEU A 139 -2.85 -10.75 -14.66
N GLN A 140 -2.80 -9.74 -15.55
CA GLN A 140 -2.96 -8.34 -15.17
C GLN A 140 -4.36 -8.10 -14.55
N PRO A 141 -4.47 -7.31 -13.47
CA PRO A 141 -5.78 -7.03 -12.90
C PRO A 141 -6.60 -6.13 -13.82
N GLN A 142 -7.87 -5.93 -13.45
CA GLN A 142 -8.77 -5.05 -14.18
C GLN A 142 -8.29 -3.60 -14.13
N LYS A 143 -8.67 -2.81 -15.14
CA LYS A 143 -8.42 -1.35 -15.11
C LYS A 143 -8.97 -0.75 -13.82
N ASP A 144 -8.23 0.23 -13.31
CA ASP A 144 -8.55 0.96 -12.08
C ASP A 144 -8.60 0.05 -10.83
N PHE A 145 -7.72 -0.97 -10.77
CA PHE A 145 -7.56 -1.83 -9.60
C PHE A 145 -7.01 -1.05 -8.40
N TRP A 146 -7.78 -0.98 -7.33
CA TRP A 146 -7.38 -0.37 -6.07
C TRP A 146 -7.91 -1.19 -4.90
N LEU A 147 -7.10 -1.33 -3.86
CA LEU A 147 -7.49 -1.92 -2.59
C LEU A 147 -7.22 -0.95 -1.45
N SER A 148 -8.11 -0.95 -0.47
CA SER A 148 -7.92 -0.26 0.79
C SER A 148 -7.81 -1.28 1.93
N VAL A 149 -6.73 -1.20 2.69
CA VAL A 149 -6.46 -2.13 3.80
C VAL A 149 -6.26 -1.33 5.07
N ARG A 150 -7.01 -1.62 6.12
CA ARG A 150 -6.90 -0.96 7.42
C ARG A 150 -5.96 -1.71 8.35
N ARG A 151 -5.09 -1.00 9.06
CA ARG A 151 -4.17 -1.54 10.06
C ARG A 151 -4.77 -1.51 11.47
N LEU A 152 -5.19 -2.65 12.00
CA LEU A 152 -5.74 -2.76 13.35
C LEU A 152 -4.64 -2.78 14.43
N GLY A 153 -3.44 -3.23 14.08
CA GLY A 153 -2.29 -3.37 14.97
C GLY A 153 -1.08 -3.91 14.22
N ALA A 154 -0.01 -4.24 14.94
CA ALA A 154 1.19 -4.83 14.33
C ALA A 154 0.84 -6.14 13.60
N GLY A 155 1.05 -6.15 12.28
CA GLY A 155 0.73 -7.29 11.41
C GLY A 155 -0.75 -7.70 11.37
N GLN A 156 -1.67 -6.87 11.86
CA GLN A 156 -3.10 -7.15 11.91
C GLN A 156 -3.87 -6.20 11.00
N PHE A 157 -4.62 -6.76 10.06
CA PHE A 157 -5.27 -6.00 8.99
C PHE A 157 -6.74 -6.40 8.79
N GLN A 158 -7.50 -5.48 8.22
CA GLN A 158 -8.87 -5.68 7.81
C GLN A 158 -9.07 -5.07 6.41
N ASN A 159 -9.96 -5.67 5.63
CA ASN A 159 -10.43 -5.05 4.40
C ASN A 159 -11.22 -3.77 4.73
N ASP A 160 -10.84 -2.65 4.11
CA ASP A 160 -11.56 -1.38 4.24
C ASP A 160 -12.50 -1.26 3.03
N ILE A 161 -13.81 -1.45 3.26
CA ILE A 161 -14.85 -1.47 2.21
C ILE A 161 -15.47 -0.08 2.06
#